data_AF-A0A918MSN9-F1
#
_entry.id   AF-A0A918MSN9-F1
#
_cell.length_a   1.000
_cell.length_b   1.000
_cell.length_c   1.000
_cell.angle_alpha   90.00
_cell.angle_beta   90.00
_cell.angle_gamma   90.00
#
_symmetry.space_group_name_H-M   'P 1'
#
loop_
_entity.id
_entity.type
_entity.pdbx_description
1 polymer ?
#
loop_
_entity_poly.entity_id
_entity_poly.type
_entity_poly.pdbx_seq_one_letter_code
_entity_poly.pdbx_strand_id
1 'polypeptide(L)'
;MGELANAVARLEEQVEDVRELRKIVERFDMEIAARMEEIETIGGAILDLHGDLDNQIAEYDYMAVEQSAASLRGLVNPAEVLPAIDTVCLLTTLRDDEAVPDLTLPLSAFENSDAGEYPRLTQDDLDREFKAVLARADQRWEEIWGDDTWEDPNERESHRAEHRADAEREAIKDRARRAAAHIEELVDYIGDTLWPDLVEAVEAGDRERAVRALSAAWAAARETEPAYKLYEVNLSAQYESSPMSLGAMGEYVSDFETWLRAPKAE
;
A
#
# COMPACT_ATOMS: atom_id res chain seq x y z
N MET A 1 53.51 49.51 -14.26
CA MET A 1 53.46 48.60 -13.09
C MET A 1 52.11 48.58 -12.39
N GLY A 2 51.30 49.65 -12.40
CA GLY A 2 49.98 49.66 -11.72
C GLY A 2 48.87 48.82 -12.37
N GLU A 3 48.82 48.71 -13.70
CA GLU A 3 47.75 47.95 -14.38
C GLU A 3 47.87 46.44 -14.18
N LEU A 4 49.09 45.90 -14.18
CA LEU A 4 49.34 44.48 -13.96
C LEU A 4 49.07 44.07 -12.51
N ALA A 5 49.42 44.92 -11.54
CA ALA A 5 49.09 44.70 -10.13
C ALA A 5 47.58 44.74 -9.88
N ASN A 6 46.84 45.66 -10.52
CA ASN A 6 45.38 45.71 -10.43
C ASN A 6 44.71 44.49 -11.10
N ALA A 7 45.26 44.00 -12.21
CA ALA A 7 44.75 42.80 -12.88
C ALA A 7 44.99 41.54 -12.03
N VAL A 8 46.14 41.41 -11.39
CA VAL A 8 46.44 40.31 -10.46
C VAL A 8 45.51 40.37 -9.24
N ALA A 9 45.32 41.54 -8.62
CA ALA A 9 44.42 41.67 -7.47
C ALA A 9 42.97 41.27 -7.80
N ARG A 10 42.44 41.66 -8.98
CA ARG A 10 41.11 41.23 -9.43
C ARG A 10 41.01 39.73 -9.68
N LEU A 11 42.07 39.11 -10.21
CA LEU A 11 42.12 37.67 -10.42
C LEU A 11 42.17 36.92 -9.09
N GLU A 12 42.90 37.44 -8.09
CA GLU A 12 42.94 36.86 -6.74
C GLU A 12 41.57 36.91 -6.06
N GLU A 13 40.85 38.02 -6.18
CA GLU A 13 39.46 38.17 -5.70
C GLU A 13 38.52 37.17 -6.39
N GLN A 14 38.54 37.10 -7.72
CA GLN A 14 37.73 36.14 -8.48
C GLN A 14 38.04 34.68 -8.14
N VAL A 15 39.31 34.33 -7.89
CA VAL A 15 39.70 32.97 -7.50
C VAL A 15 39.15 32.63 -6.11
N GLU A 16 39.12 33.59 -5.19
CA GLU A 16 38.54 33.37 -3.87
C GLU A 16 37.01 33.23 -3.95
N ASP A 17 36.33 34.08 -4.72
CA ASP A 17 34.89 33.97 -4.98
C ASP A 17 34.52 32.60 -5.57
N VAL A 18 35.29 32.11 -6.54
CA VAL A 18 35.09 30.78 -7.14
C VAL A 18 35.31 29.66 -6.12
N ARG A 19 36.26 29.79 -5.20
CA ARG A 19 36.48 28.81 -4.12
C ARG A 19 35.32 28.80 -3.13
N GLU A 20 34.77 29.96 -2.80
CA GLU A 20 33.61 30.05 -1.93
C GLU A 20 32.36 29.45 -2.58
N LEU A 21 32.09 29.80 -3.84
CA LEU A 21 31.00 29.20 -4.63
C LEU A 21 31.13 27.69 -4.72
N ARG A 22 32.35 27.17 -4.93
CA ARG A 22 32.58 25.72 -4.96
C ARG A 22 32.23 25.06 -3.63
N LYS A 23 32.59 25.65 -2.48
CA LYS A 23 32.23 25.11 -1.16
C LYS A 23 30.71 25.11 -0.94
N ILE A 24 30.01 26.11 -1.49
CA ILE A 24 28.54 26.18 -1.42
C ILE A 24 27.92 25.06 -2.26
N VAL A 25 28.39 24.86 -3.49
CA VAL A 25 27.93 23.77 -4.37
C VAL A 25 28.20 22.40 -3.74
N GLU A 26 29.40 22.16 -3.19
CA GLU A 26 29.72 20.92 -2.48
C GLU A 26 28.77 20.67 -1.29
N ARG A 27 28.34 21.75 -0.61
CA ARG A 27 27.35 21.65 0.48
C ARG A 27 25.94 21.35 -0.04
N PHE A 28 25.55 21.91 -1.20
CA PHE A 28 24.28 21.57 -1.83
C PHE A 28 24.25 20.11 -2.26
N ASP A 29 25.29 19.61 -2.90
CA ASP A 29 25.37 18.21 -3.34
C ASP A 29 25.26 17.23 -2.17
N MET A 30 25.91 17.53 -1.03
CA MET A 30 25.78 16.71 0.18
C MET A 30 24.35 16.69 0.73
N GLU A 31 23.67 17.84 0.79
CA GLU A 31 22.30 17.91 1.31
C GLU A 31 21.31 17.27 0.33
N ILE A 32 21.49 17.46 -0.98
CA ILE A 32 20.70 16.77 -2.02
C ILE A 32 20.84 15.26 -1.84
N ALA A 33 22.06 14.73 -1.73
CA ALA A 33 22.29 13.31 -1.55
C ALA A 33 21.63 12.76 -0.27
N ALA A 34 21.73 13.50 0.85
CA ALA A 34 21.09 13.09 2.10
C ALA A 34 19.56 13.05 2.00
N ARG A 35 18.93 14.02 1.33
CA ARG A 35 17.47 14.04 1.15
C ARG A 35 16.98 13.00 0.15
N MET A 36 17.77 12.72 -0.89
CA MET A 36 17.49 11.60 -1.79
C MET A 36 17.55 10.26 -1.06
N GLU A 37 18.57 10.04 -0.21
CA GLU A 37 18.68 8.83 0.62
C GLU A 37 17.49 8.66 1.57
N GLU A 38 16.99 9.76 2.17
CA GLU A 38 15.76 9.73 2.98
C GLU A 38 14.55 9.24 2.17
N ILE A 39 14.36 9.75 0.94
CA ILE A 39 13.25 9.35 0.05
C ILE A 39 13.40 7.89 -0.42
N GLU A 40 14.61 7.47 -0.79
CA GLU A 40 14.88 6.11 -1.23
C GLU A 40 14.68 5.09 -0.09
N THR A 41 15.06 5.45 1.14
CA THR A 41 14.87 4.60 2.33
C THR A 41 13.40 4.27 2.57
N ILE A 42 12.49 5.22 2.31
CA ILE A 42 11.05 4.96 2.38
C ILE A 42 10.61 3.91 1.36
N GLY A 43 11.18 3.94 0.15
CA GLY A 43 10.93 2.92 -0.88
C GLY A 43 11.35 1.53 -0.41
N GLY A 44 12.52 1.42 0.23
CA GLY A 44 12.96 0.19 0.88
C GLY A 44 11.98 -0.29 1.97
N ALA A 45 11.50 0.62 2.81
CA ALA A 45 10.54 0.28 3.86
C ALA A 45 9.18 -0.19 3.30
N ILE A 46 8.74 0.33 2.15
CA ILE A 46 7.52 -0.13 1.47
C ILE A 46 7.70 -1.55 0.93
N LEU A 47 8.86 -1.89 0.38
CA LEU A 47 9.18 -3.25 -0.10
C LEU A 47 9.28 -4.25 1.06
N ASP A 48 9.88 -3.85 2.18
CA ASP A 48 9.91 -4.69 3.39
C ASP A 48 8.49 -4.95 3.92
N LEU A 49 7.64 -3.90 3.92
CA LEU A 49 6.23 -4.02 4.31
C LEU A 49 5.47 -5.02 3.44
N HIS A 50 5.72 -5.06 2.13
CA HIS A 50 5.11 -6.05 1.24
C HIS A 50 5.45 -7.49 1.66
N GLY A 51 6.73 -7.77 1.91
CA GLY A 51 7.17 -9.10 2.35
C GLY A 51 6.58 -9.52 3.70
N ASP A 52 6.48 -8.57 4.63
CA ASP A 52 5.85 -8.80 5.93
C ASP A 52 4.35 -9.08 5.79
N LEU A 53 3.66 -8.34 4.91
CA LEU A 53 2.21 -8.43 4.72
C LEU A 53 1.78 -9.78 4.12
N ASP A 54 2.52 -10.32 3.14
CA ASP A 54 2.27 -11.67 2.60
C ASP A 54 2.35 -12.73 3.71
N ASN A 55 3.38 -12.67 4.56
CA ASN A 55 3.51 -13.61 5.68
C ASN A 55 2.38 -13.45 6.71
N GLN A 56 2.02 -12.21 7.06
CA GLN A 56 0.95 -11.92 8.03
C GLN A 56 -0.42 -12.39 7.53
N ILE A 57 -0.72 -12.21 6.24
CA ILE A 57 -1.94 -12.71 5.61
C ILE A 57 -1.96 -14.24 5.60
N ALA A 58 -0.83 -14.87 5.26
CA ALA A 58 -0.71 -16.33 5.28
C ALA A 58 -0.91 -16.94 6.68
N GLU A 59 -0.51 -16.22 7.73
CA GLU A 59 -0.67 -16.62 9.13
C GLU A 59 -2.02 -16.21 9.74
N TYR A 60 -2.86 -15.47 9.01
CA TYR A 60 -4.11 -14.88 9.50
C TYR A 60 -3.91 -13.95 10.71
N ASP A 61 -2.75 -13.28 10.82
CA ASP A 61 -2.47 -12.29 11.85
C ASP A 61 -3.08 -10.94 11.48
N TYR A 62 -4.38 -10.80 11.73
CA TYR A 62 -5.13 -9.61 11.36
C TYR A 62 -4.66 -8.34 12.09
N MET A 63 -4.11 -8.45 13.31
CA MET A 63 -3.57 -7.30 14.05
C MET A 63 -2.29 -6.79 13.38
N ALA A 64 -1.42 -7.70 12.92
CA ALA A 64 -0.23 -7.34 12.18
C ALA A 64 -0.61 -6.71 10.82
N VAL A 65 -1.61 -7.25 10.10
CA VAL A 65 -2.10 -6.65 8.85
C VAL A 65 -2.66 -5.24 9.07
N GLU A 66 -3.42 -4.99 10.15
CA GLU A 66 -3.89 -3.64 10.51
C GLU A 66 -2.74 -2.68 10.73
N GLN A 67 -1.72 -3.12 11.47
CA GLN A 67 -0.54 -2.33 11.75
C GLN A 67 0.27 -2.04 10.48
N SER A 68 0.37 -2.99 9.57
CA SER A 68 1.04 -2.81 8.28
C SER A 68 0.31 -1.81 7.39
N ALA A 69 -1.03 -1.91 7.30
CA ALA A 69 -1.87 -0.95 6.58
C ALA A 69 -1.71 0.48 7.12
N ALA A 70 -1.65 0.64 8.45
CA ALA A 70 -1.42 1.93 9.10
C ALA A 70 0.02 2.46 8.89
N SER A 71 1.01 1.56 8.92
CA SER A 71 2.42 1.90 8.68
C SER A 71 2.63 2.48 7.28
N LEU A 72 1.99 1.91 6.25
CA LEU A 72 2.09 2.41 4.87
C LEU A 72 1.66 3.87 4.77
N ARG A 73 0.56 4.24 5.43
CA ARG A 73 0.08 5.62 5.48
C ARG A 73 1.07 6.55 6.17
N GLY A 74 1.77 6.08 7.21
CA GLY A 74 2.83 6.83 7.85
C GLY A 74 4.03 7.10 6.92
N LEU A 75 4.44 6.08 6.17
CA LEU A 75 5.59 6.13 5.25
C LEU A 75 5.41 7.16 4.13
N VAL A 76 4.22 7.22 3.52
CA VAL A 76 3.96 8.11 2.37
C VAL A 76 3.28 9.43 2.78
N ASN A 77 3.36 9.81 4.06
CA ASN A 77 2.71 11.00 4.58
C ASN A 77 3.30 12.28 3.93
N PRO A 78 2.50 13.10 3.23
CA PRO A 78 3.00 14.32 2.60
C PRO A 78 3.68 15.30 3.56
N ALA A 79 3.28 15.32 4.84
CA ALA A 79 3.91 16.19 5.83
C ALA A 79 5.38 15.82 6.11
N GLU A 80 5.73 14.54 5.95
CA GLU A 80 7.08 14.01 6.18
C GLU A 80 7.91 14.02 4.88
N VAL A 81 7.29 13.70 3.75
CA VAL A 81 8.00 13.50 2.46
C VAL A 81 8.18 14.79 1.66
N LEU A 82 7.16 15.66 1.64
CA LEU A 82 7.19 16.89 0.83
C LEU A 82 8.40 17.81 1.15
N PRO A 83 8.81 18.00 2.43
CA PRO A 83 9.98 18.82 2.74
C PRO A 83 11.28 18.31 2.13
N ALA A 84 11.46 16.98 2.03
CA ALA A 84 12.62 16.40 1.38
C ALA A 84 12.61 16.66 -0.13
N ILE A 85 11.45 16.46 -0.79
CA ILE A 85 11.25 16.79 -2.21
C ILE A 85 11.56 18.26 -2.48
N ASP A 86 10.95 19.16 -1.69
CA ASP A 86 11.12 20.61 -1.84
C ASP A 86 12.57 21.04 -1.67
N THR A 87 13.29 20.41 -0.74
CA THR A 87 14.71 20.68 -0.49
C THR A 87 15.55 20.23 -1.68
N VAL A 88 15.36 19.02 -2.20
CA VAL A 88 16.12 18.53 -3.36
C VAL A 88 15.88 19.41 -4.58
N CYS A 89 14.62 19.72 -4.90
CA CYS A 89 14.30 20.57 -6.06
C CYS A 89 14.86 21.99 -5.92
N LEU A 90 14.75 22.60 -4.73
CA LEU A 90 15.30 23.93 -4.49
C LEU A 90 16.83 23.96 -4.61
N LEU A 91 17.53 23.01 -3.98
CA LEU A 91 18.98 22.98 -4.00
C LEU A 91 19.53 22.65 -5.41
N THR A 92 18.85 21.79 -6.16
CA THR A 92 19.19 21.47 -7.54
C THR A 92 19.07 22.70 -8.44
N THR A 93 17.93 23.41 -8.37
CA THR A 93 17.74 24.64 -9.16
C THR A 93 18.73 25.75 -8.78
N LEU A 94 19.08 25.90 -7.49
CA LEU A 94 20.10 26.84 -7.05
C LEU A 94 21.51 26.46 -7.51
N ARG A 95 21.83 25.16 -7.56
CA ARG A 95 23.12 24.65 -8.03
C ARG A 95 23.29 24.88 -9.54
N ASP A 96 22.21 24.66 -10.29
CA ASP A 96 22.23 24.63 -11.76
C ASP A 96 21.85 25.99 -12.39
N ASP A 97 21.64 27.03 -11.56
CA ASP A 97 21.23 28.40 -11.95
C ASP A 97 19.91 28.43 -12.74
N GLU A 98 18.95 27.61 -12.30
CA GLU A 98 17.62 27.49 -12.89
C GLU A 98 16.56 28.30 -12.14
N ALA A 99 15.34 28.36 -12.72
CA ALA A 99 14.23 29.06 -12.09
C ALA A 99 13.81 28.37 -10.79
N VAL A 100 13.70 29.14 -9.70
CA VAL A 100 13.26 28.63 -8.39
C VAL A 100 11.85 28.05 -8.49
N PRO A 101 11.62 26.81 -8.02
CA PRO A 101 10.32 26.17 -8.08
C PRO A 101 9.32 26.86 -7.14
N ASP A 102 8.03 26.79 -7.47
CA ASP A 102 6.96 27.21 -6.56
C ASP A 102 6.80 26.18 -5.44
N LEU A 103 7.13 26.58 -4.21
CA LEU A 103 7.05 25.75 -3.00
C LEU A 103 5.81 26.06 -2.14
N THR A 104 4.80 26.76 -2.68
CA THR A 104 3.64 27.24 -1.89
C THR A 104 2.50 26.22 -1.74
N LEU A 105 2.69 24.99 -2.20
CA LEU A 105 1.65 23.95 -2.16
C LEU A 105 1.26 23.63 -0.70
N PRO A 106 0.02 23.90 -0.27
CA PRO A 106 -0.41 23.60 1.08
C PRO A 106 -0.68 22.11 1.27
N LEU A 107 -0.47 21.59 2.48
CA LEU A 107 -0.77 20.19 2.83
C LEU A 107 -2.26 19.82 2.63
N SER A 108 -3.17 20.79 2.72
CA SER A 108 -4.60 20.58 2.44
C SER A 108 -4.90 20.18 1.00
N ALA A 109 -3.97 20.41 0.06
CA ALA A 109 -4.08 19.93 -1.31
C ALA A 109 -4.10 18.38 -1.39
N PHE A 110 -3.49 17.70 -0.41
CA PHE A 110 -3.42 16.24 -0.35
C PHE A 110 -4.63 15.60 0.33
N GLU A 111 -5.43 16.36 1.09
CA GLU A 111 -6.59 15.82 1.82
C GLU A 111 -7.75 15.44 0.89
N ASN A 112 -7.90 16.16 -0.22
CA ASN A 112 -8.99 16.01 -1.19
C ASN A 112 -8.53 15.52 -2.56
N SER A 113 -7.32 14.97 -2.65
CA SER A 113 -6.81 14.50 -3.93
C SER A 113 -7.46 13.15 -4.28
N ASP A 114 -8.43 13.16 -5.20
CA ASP A 114 -8.78 12.00 -6.03
C ASP A 114 -7.67 11.78 -7.10
N ALA A 115 -6.41 11.95 -6.70
CA ALA A 115 -5.28 11.91 -7.61
C ALA A 115 -4.99 10.46 -8.00
N GLY A 116 -5.51 10.06 -9.16
CA GLY A 116 -5.13 8.82 -9.84
C GLY A 116 -6.17 7.71 -9.75
N GLU A 117 -6.14 6.85 -10.77
CA GLU A 117 -6.79 5.54 -10.74
C GLU A 117 -5.88 4.62 -9.92
N TYR A 118 -6.31 4.23 -8.73
CA TYR A 118 -5.67 3.19 -7.93
C TYR A 118 -6.62 1.99 -7.82
N PRO A 119 -6.11 0.78 -7.53
CA PRO A 119 -6.93 -0.38 -7.31
C PRO A 119 -8.02 -0.10 -6.27
N ARG A 120 -9.25 -0.53 -6.54
CA ARG A 120 -10.37 -0.42 -5.59
C ARG A 120 -11.16 -1.70 -5.58
N LEU A 121 -11.54 -2.15 -4.39
CA LEU A 121 -12.41 -3.28 -4.18
C LEU A 121 -13.52 -2.87 -3.20
N THR A 122 -14.76 -3.22 -3.52
CA THR A 122 -15.89 -2.96 -2.62
C THR A 122 -16.53 -4.24 -2.13
N GLN A 123 -17.28 -4.15 -1.03
CA GLN A 123 -18.07 -5.29 -0.54
C GLN A 123 -19.09 -5.76 -1.59
N ASP A 124 -19.65 -4.84 -2.39
CA ASP A 124 -20.57 -5.16 -3.49
C ASP A 124 -19.89 -5.96 -4.61
N ASP A 125 -18.61 -5.69 -4.90
CA ASP A 125 -17.84 -6.46 -5.88
C ASP A 125 -17.59 -7.88 -5.38
N LEU A 126 -17.24 -8.02 -4.10
CA LEU A 126 -17.11 -9.31 -3.43
C LEU A 126 -18.44 -10.08 -3.39
N ASP A 127 -19.56 -9.42 -3.09
CA ASP A 127 -20.90 -10.02 -3.09
C ASP A 127 -21.32 -10.50 -4.49
N ARG A 128 -20.99 -9.73 -5.52
CA ARG A 128 -21.27 -10.08 -6.92
C ARG A 128 -20.52 -11.35 -7.31
N GLU A 129 -19.24 -11.41 -7.00
CA GLU A 129 -18.44 -12.60 -7.31
C GLU A 129 -18.87 -13.81 -6.48
N PHE A 130 -19.16 -13.62 -5.20
CA PHE A 130 -19.69 -14.68 -4.34
C PHE A 130 -20.96 -15.32 -4.93
N LYS A 131 -21.92 -14.50 -5.37
CA LYS A 131 -23.13 -14.98 -6.05
C LYS A 131 -22.81 -15.70 -7.36
N ALA A 132 -21.83 -15.20 -8.13
CA ALA A 132 -21.41 -15.84 -9.37
C ALA A 132 -20.78 -17.22 -9.13
N VAL A 133 -19.95 -17.37 -8.09
CA VAL A 133 -19.36 -18.65 -7.68
C VAL A 133 -20.45 -19.65 -7.29
N LEU A 134 -21.41 -19.25 -6.46
CA LEU A 134 -22.53 -20.12 -6.07
C LEU A 134 -23.39 -20.54 -7.27
N ALA A 135 -23.68 -19.62 -8.19
CA ALA A 135 -24.43 -19.92 -9.40
C ALA A 135 -23.69 -20.93 -10.30
N ARG A 136 -22.36 -20.76 -10.46
CA ARG A 136 -21.51 -21.71 -11.20
C ARG A 136 -21.47 -23.09 -10.53
N ALA A 137 -21.43 -23.13 -9.19
CA ALA A 137 -21.45 -24.38 -8.44
C ALA A 137 -22.80 -25.12 -8.59
N ASP A 138 -23.92 -24.39 -8.49
CA ASP A 138 -25.26 -24.92 -8.74
C ASP A 138 -25.39 -25.45 -10.18
N GLN A 139 -24.90 -24.71 -11.17
CA GLN A 139 -24.89 -25.14 -12.57
C GLN A 139 -24.06 -26.41 -12.76
N ARG A 140 -22.84 -26.45 -12.22
CA ARG A 140 -21.95 -27.61 -12.33
C ARG A 140 -22.55 -28.85 -11.66
N TRP A 141 -23.23 -28.69 -10.54
CA TRP A 141 -23.92 -29.80 -9.88
C TRP A 141 -25.01 -30.39 -10.78
N GLU A 142 -25.84 -29.54 -11.39
CA GLU A 142 -26.90 -29.97 -12.32
C GLU A 142 -26.31 -30.63 -13.58
N GLU A 143 -25.20 -30.12 -14.11
CA GLU A 143 -24.50 -30.73 -15.26
C GLU A 143 -23.95 -32.13 -14.96
N ILE A 144 -23.49 -32.39 -13.73
CA ILE A 144 -22.89 -33.67 -13.36
C ILE A 144 -23.96 -34.68 -12.90
N TRP A 145 -24.93 -34.24 -12.10
CA TRP A 145 -25.84 -35.11 -11.36
C TRP A 145 -27.33 -34.93 -11.72
N GLY A 146 -27.66 -33.97 -12.59
CA GLY A 146 -29.03 -33.59 -12.92
C GLY A 146 -29.82 -34.65 -13.69
N ASP A 147 -29.13 -35.38 -14.56
CA ASP A 147 -29.70 -36.47 -15.39
C ASP A 147 -29.62 -37.86 -14.72
N ASP A 148 -28.97 -37.96 -13.55
CA ASP A 148 -28.83 -39.23 -12.84
C ASP A 148 -30.17 -39.71 -12.26
N THR A 149 -30.43 -41.01 -12.37
CA THR A 149 -31.59 -41.64 -11.72
C THR A 149 -31.29 -41.89 -10.25
N TRP A 150 -31.75 -40.97 -9.40
CA TRP A 150 -31.71 -41.10 -7.95
C TRP A 150 -32.86 -42.00 -7.46
N GLU A 151 -32.53 -43.02 -6.68
CA GLU A 151 -33.53 -43.95 -6.12
C GLU A 151 -34.41 -43.28 -5.05
N ASP A 152 -33.85 -42.34 -4.28
CA ASP A 152 -34.56 -41.52 -3.30
C ASP A 152 -34.41 -40.01 -3.61
N PRO A 153 -35.51 -39.29 -3.87
CA PRO A 153 -35.49 -37.84 -4.03
C PRO A 153 -34.93 -37.07 -2.81
N ASN A 154 -35.08 -37.61 -1.59
CA ASN A 154 -34.53 -36.98 -0.38
C ASN A 154 -33.00 -37.09 -0.33
N GLU A 155 -32.45 -38.19 -0.84
CA GLU A 155 -30.99 -38.38 -0.94
C GLU A 155 -30.39 -37.41 -1.96
N ARG A 156 -31.05 -37.21 -3.10
CA ARG A 156 -30.68 -36.18 -4.10
C ARG A 156 -30.64 -34.79 -3.47
N GLU A 157 -31.68 -34.42 -2.73
CA GLU A 157 -31.77 -33.10 -2.09
C GLU A 157 -30.71 -32.92 -0.99
N SER A 158 -30.45 -33.96 -0.20
CA SER A 158 -29.39 -33.95 0.81
C SER A 158 -28.01 -33.77 0.19
N HIS A 159 -27.69 -34.50 -0.89
CA HIS A 159 -26.44 -34.36 -1.62
C HIS A 159 -26.28 -32.97 -2.26
N ARG A 160 -27.36 -32.42 -2.81
CA ARG A 160 -27.37 -31.06 -3.35
C ARG A 160 -27.10 -30.03 -2.26
N ALA A 161 -27.73 -30.18 -1.09
CA ALA A 161 -27.56 -29.29 0.05
C ALA A 161 -26.12 -29.34 0.60
N GLU A 162 -25.53 -30.54 0.70
CA GLU A 162 -24.13 -30.71 1.11
C GLU A 162 -23.17 -30.03 0.12
N HIS A 163 -23.32 -30.31 -1.19
CA HIS A 163 -22.50 -29.67 -2.22
C HIS A 163 -22.64 -28.14 -2.21
N ARG A 164 -23.86 -27.61 -1.98
CA ARG A 164 -24.10 -26.17 -1.86
C ARG A 164 -23.39 -25.60 -0.63
N ALA A 165 -23.46 -26.29 0.51
CA ALA A 165 -22.80 -25.86 1.74
C ALA A 165 -21.26 -25.84 1.59
N ASP A 166 -20.68 -26.82 0.90
CA ASP A 166 -19.25 -26.85 0.63
C ASP A 166 -18.83 -25.75 -0.34
N ALA A 167 -19.60 -25.53 -1.41
CA ALA A 167 -19.38 -24.41 -2.33
C ALA A 167 -19.47 -23.05 -1.63
N GLU A 168 -20.39 -22.90 -0.68
CA GLU A 168 -20.53 -21.70 0.13
C GLU A 168 -19.34 -21.48 1.05
N ARG A 169 -18.85 -22.52 1.74
CA ARG A 169 -17.63 -22.43 2.57
C ARG A 169 -16.42 -22.01 1.76
N GLU A 170 -16.20 -22.61 0.58
CA GLU A 170 -15.08 -22.25 -0.28
C GLU A 170 -15.22 -20.84 -0.85
N ALA A 171 -16.44 -20.41 -1.21
CA ALA A 171 -16.69 -19.05 -1.67
C ALA A 171 -16.44 -17.99 -0.56
N ILE A 172 -16.74 -18.31 0.71
CA ILE A 172 -16.40 -17.44 1.85
C ILE A 172 -14.88 -17.31 2.02
N LYS A 173 -14.12 -18.42 1.92
CA LYS A 173 -12.65 -18.40 1.97
C LYS A 173 -12.05 -17.58 0.82
N ASP A 174 -12.53 -17.77 -0.41
CA ASP A 174 -12.07 -17.01 -1.58
C ASP A 174 -12.33 -15.50 -1.39
N ARG A 175 -13.47 -15.16 -0.79
CA ARG A 175 -13.83 -13.78 -0.49
C ARG A 175 -12.85 -13.10 0.47
N ALA A 176 -12.49 -13.76 1.57
CA ALA A 176 -11.48 -13.27 2.51
C ALA A 176 -10.11 -13.12 1.83
N ARG A 177 -9.72 -14.12 1.03
CA ARG A 177 -8.46 -14.10 0.28
C ARG A 177 -8.37 -12.92 -0.69
N ARG A 178 -9.45 -12.62 -1.42
CA ARG A 178 -9.49 -11.47 -2.35
C ARG A 178 -9.41 -10.14 -1.62
N ALA A 179 -10.06 -10.03 -0.47
CA ALA A 179 -9.97 -8.83 0.34
C ALA A 179 -8.54 -8.62 0.88
N ALA A 180 -7.85 -9.70 1.27
CA ALA A 180 -6.44 -9.65 1.67
C ALA A 180 -5.51 -9.24 0.50
N ALA A 181 -5.67 -9.91 -0.65
CA ALA A 181 -4.90 -9.63 -1.86
C ALA A 181 -5.07 -8.18 -2.37
N HIS A 182 -6.20 -7.55 -2.05
CA HIS A 182 -6.39 -6.14 -2.38
C HIS A 182 -5.49 -5.20 -1.57
N ILE A 183 -5.18 -5.55 -0.32
CA ILE A 183 -4.22 -4.79 0.51
C ILE A 183 -2.82 -4.93 -0.09
N GLU A 184 -2.42 -6.14 -0.49
CA GLU A 184 -1.18 -6.40 -1.22
C GLU A 184 -1.10 -5.56 -2.50
N GLU A 185 -2.15 -5.57 -3.31
CA GLU A 185 -2.22 -4.83 -4.57
C GLU A 185 -2.02 -3.31 -4.37
N LEU A 186 -2.52 -2.74 -3.27
CA LEU A 186 -2.29 -1.34 -2.92
C LEU A 186 -0.83 -1.06 -2.53
N VAL A 187 -0.21 -1.96 -1.75
CA VAL A 187 1.21 -1.85 -1.38
C VAL A 187 2.08 -1.96 -2.63
N ASP A 188 1.81 -2.93 -3.51
CA ASP A 188 2.52 -3.15 -4.77
C ASP A 188 2.39 -1.94 -5.68
N TYR A 189 1.18 -1.39 -5.84
CA TYR A 189 0.98 -0.22 -6.65
C TYR A 189 1.80 0.98 -6.16
N ILE A 190 1.88 1.18 -4.85
CA ILE A 190 2.71 2.24 -4.27
C ILE A 190 4.20 1.94 -4.47
N GLY A 191 4.66 0.75 -4.10
CA GLY A 191 6.08 0.37 -4.11
C GLY A 191 6.69 0.21 -5.51
N ASP A 192 5.94 -0.38 -6.45
CA ASP A 192 6.45 -0.73 -7.78
C ASP A 192 6.15 0.34 -8.84
N THR A 193 5.14 1.18 -8.62
CA THR A 193 4.71 2.18 -9.61
C THR A 193 4.95 3.61 -9.13
N LEU A 194 4.35 3.99 -8.00
CA LEU A 194 4.30 5.40 -7.59
C LEU A 194 5.60 5.89 -6.95
N TRP A 195 6.22 5.08 -6.09
CA TRP A 195 7.45 5.46 -5.42
C TRP A 195 8.65 5.59 -6.38
N PRO A 196 8.85 4.66 -7.35
CA PRO A 196 9.89 4.83 -8.35
C PRO A 196 9.66 6.06 -9.25
N ASP A 197 8.41 6.35 -9.63
CA ASP A 197 8.06 7.56 -10.40
C ASP A 197 8.38 8.84 -9.62
N LEU A 198 8.12 8.84 -8.30
CA LEU A 198 8.48 9.93 -7.41
C LEU A 198 9.99 10.12 -7.36
N VAL A 199 10.77 9.07 -7.12
CA VAL A 199 12.24 9.13 -7.06
C VAL A 199 12.81 9.70 -8.36
N GLU A 200 12.41 9.14 -9.50
CA GLU A 200 12.85 9.61 -10.83
C GLU A 200 12.52 11.09 -11.06
N ALA A 201 11.32 11.51 -10.64
CA ALA A 201 10.90 12.91 -10.76
C ALA A 201 11.75 13.86 -9.90
N VAL A 202 12.09 13.45 -8.67
CA VAL A 202 12.95 14.24 -7.78
C VAL A 202 14.37 14.32 -8.33
N GLU A 203 14.93 13.22 -8.83
CA GLU A 203 16.25 13.19 -9.50
C GLU A 203 16.29 14.12 -10.71
N ALA A 204 15.19 14.20 -11.47
CA ALA A 204 15.06 15.07 -12.62
C ALA A 204 14.76 16.54 -12.26
N GLY A 205 14.55 16.87 -10.98
CA GLY A 205 14.12 18.20 -10.54
C GLY A 205 12.67 18.55 -10.90
N ASP A 206 11.88 17.59 -11.38
CA ASP A 206 10.46 17.78 -11.74
C ASP A 206 9.58 17.70 -10.49
N ARG A 207 9.53 18.80 -9.74
CA ARG A 207 8.71 18.93 -8.54
C ARG A 207 7.24 18.63 -8.79
N GLU A 208 6.70 19.03 -9.95
CA GLU A 208 5.28 18.86 -10.23
C GLU A 208 4.93 17.38 -10.40
N ARG A 209 5.76 16.62 -11.13
CA ARG A 209 5.64 15.16 -11.23
C ARG A 209 5.82 14.47 -9.88
N ALA A 210 6.83 14.86 -9.10
CA ALA A 210 7.07 14.29 -7.78
C ALA A 210 5.89 14.50 -6.82
N VAL A 211 5.32 15.71 -6.79
CA VAL A 211 4.12 16.03 -6.00
C VAL A 211 2.90 15.22 -6.46
N ARG A 212 2.71 15.04 -7.77
CA ARG A 212 1.61 14.21 -8.29
C ARG A 212 1.76 12.75 -7.86
N ALA A 213 2.97 12.20 -7.98
CA ALA A 213 3.27 10.83 -7.54
C ALA A 213 3.03 10.65 -6.04
N LEU A 214 3.50 11.60 -5.20
CA LEU A 214 3.25 11.61 -3.76
C LEU A 214 1.75 11.71 -3.44
N SER A 215 1.01 12.55 -4.16
CA SER A 215 -0.43 12.70 -3.98
C SER A 215 -1.18 11.41 -4.32
N ALA A 216 -0.78 10.71 -5.38
CA ALA A 216 -1.34 9.41 -5.73
C ALA A 216 -0.98 8.34 -4.69
N ALA A 217 0.26 8.33 -4.19
CA ALA A 217 0.70 7.38 -3.17
C ALA A 217 -0.05 7.58 -1.86
N TRP A 218 -0.25 8.84 -1.46
CA TRP A 218 -1.06 9.19 -0.29
C TRP A 218 -2.53 8.79 -0.46
N ALA A 219 -3.12 9.00 -1.65
CA ALA A 219 -4.50 8.58 -1.92
C ALA A 219 -4.66 7.06 -1.85
N ALA A 220 -3.75 6.31 -2.48
CA ALA A 220 -3.74 4.84 -2.42
C ALA A 220 -3.50 4.32 -0.99
N ALA A 221 -2.58 4.94 -0.23
CA ALA A 221 -2.30 4.54 1.15
C ALA A 221 -3.46 4.86 2.12
N ARG A 222 -4.37 5.77 1.75
CA ARG A 222 -5.61 5.99 2.51
C ARG A 222 -6.66 4.92 2.25
N GLU A 223 -6.59 4.22 1.11
CA GLU A 223 -7.48 3.11 0.79
C GLU A 223 -7.15 1.84 1.59
N THR A 224 -5.95 1.73 2.16
CA THR A 224 -5.56 0.55 2.95
C THR A 224 -6.41 0.36 4.21
N GLU A 225 -6.91 1.43 4.83
CA GLU A 225 -7.79 1.35 6.00
C GLU A 225 -9.17 0.76 5.63
N PRO A 226 -9.90 1.30 4.63
CA PRO A 226 -11.08 0.63 4.06
C PRO A 226 -10.81 -0.81 3.59
N ALA A 227 -9.69 -1.07 2.90
CA ALA A 227 -9.32 -2.40 2.44
C ALA A 227 -9.12 -3.38 3.60
N TYR A 228 -8.45 -2.95 4.67
CA TYR A 228 -8.34 -3.72 5.90
C TYR A 228 -9.70 -4.03 6.51
N LYS A 229 -10.63 -3.05 6.57
CA LYS A 229 -11.99 -3.30 7.06
C LYS A 229 -12.76 -4.29 6.20
N LEU A 230 -12.57 -4.29 4.89
CA LEU A 230 -13.11 -5.33 4.02
C LEU A 230 -12.50 -6.69 4.36
N TYR A 231 -11.20 -6.78 4.55
CA TYR A 231 -10.54 -8.01 4.96
C TYR A 231 -11.06 -8.54 6.30
N GLU A 232 -11.11 -7.70 7.34
CA GLU A 232 -11.60 -8.03 8.68
C GLU A 232 -13.02 -8.63 8.66
N VAL A 233 -13.94 -8.00 7.94
CA VAL A 233 -15.33 -8.47 7.81
C VAL A 233 -15.40 -9.85 7.15
N ASN A 234 -14.63 -10.05 6.08
CA ASN A 234 -14.69 -11.30 5.33
C ASN A 234 -13.94 -12.44 6.03
N LEU A 235 -12.87 -12.12 6.76
CA LEU A 235 -12.18 -13.07 7.63
C LEU A 235 -13.09 -13.51 8.79
N SER A 236 -13.87 -12.59 9.35
CA SER A 236 -14.87 -12.91 10.38
C SER A 236 -15.94 -13.87 9.86
N ALA A 237 -16.45 -13.65 8.64
CA ALA A 237 -17.39 -14.56 8.00
C ALA A 237 -16.76 -15.96 7.75
N GLN A 238 -15.48 -16.01 7.39
CA GLN A 238 -14.74 -17.27 7.27
C GLN A 238 -14.63 -17.99 8.62
N TYR A 239 -14.30 -17.28 9.70
CA TYR A 239 -14.27 -17.85 11.05
C TYR A 239 -15.63 -18.43 11.46
N GLU A 240 -16.72 -17.68 11.27
CA GLU A 240 -18.08 -18.13 11.62
C GLU A 240 -18.49 -19.39 10.84
N SER A 241 -18.08 -19.48 9.57
CA SER A 241 -18.35 -20.62 8.69
C SER A 241 -17.52 -21.85 9.05
N SER A 242 -16.23 -21.65 9.33
CA SER A 242 -15.27 -22.72 9.59
C SER A 242 -14.08 -22.19 10.40
N PRO A 243 -14.14 -22.22 11.75
CA PRO A 243 -13.07 -21.70 12.60
C PRO A 243 -11.71 -22.31 12.30
N MET A 244 -11.68 -23.63 12.09
CA MET A 244 -10.46 -24.40 11.78
C MET A 244 -9.82 -24.02 10.43
N SER A 245 -10.53 -23.31 9.56
CA SER A 245 -9.98 -22.86 8.29
C SER A 245 -8.95 -21.74 8.43
N LEU A 246 -8.83 -21.13 9.62
CA LEU A 246 -7.82 -20.12 9.96
C LEU A 246 -6.57 -20.70 10.64
N GLY A 247 -6.40 -22.03 10.61
CA GLY A 247 -5.25 -22.69 11.22
C GLY A 247 -5.14 -22.43 12.72
N ALA A 248 -3.92 -22.18 13.20
CA ALA A 248 -3.63 -22.00 14.63
C ALA A 248 -4.37 -20.81 15.25
N MET A 249 -4.61 -19.73 14.48
CA MET A 249 -5.38 -18.58 14.96
C MET A 249 -6.85 -18.94 15.15
N GLY A 250 -7.42 -19.73 14.25
CA GLY A 250 -8.77 -20.26 14.40
C GLY A 250 -8.94 -21.13 15.65
N GLU A 251 -7.97 -22.01 15.91
CA GLU A 251 -7.94 -22.84 17.12
C GLU A 251 -7.87 -21.98 18.40
N TYR A 252 -6.96 -21.00 18.43
CA TYR A 252 -6.78 -20.12 19.57
C TYR A 252 -8.04 -19.32 19.93
N VAL A 253 -8.71 -18.74 18.92
CA VAL A 253 -9.96 -17.99 19.14
C VAL A 253 -11.08 -18.93 19.61
N SER A 254 -11.19 -20.12 19.03
CA SER A 254 -12.20 -21.10 19.43
C SER A 254 -12.00 -21.60 20.86
N ASP A 255 -10.77 -21.86 21.27
CA ASP A 255 -10.41 -22.25 22.64
C ASP A 255 -10.74 -21.12 23.64
N PHE A 256 -10.45 -19.87 23.26
CA PHE A 256 -10.78 -18.71 24.08
C PHE A 256 -12.29 -18.51 24.23
N GLU A 257 -13.07 -18.65 23.16
CA GLU A 257 -14.54 -18.60 23.21
C GLU A 257 -15.12 -19.71 24.09
N THR A 258 -14.54 -20.91 23.99
CA THR A 258 -14.92 -22.07 24.82
C THR A 258 -14.65 -21.78 26.29
N TRP A 259 -13.49 -21.20 26.62
CA TRP A 259 -13.15 -20.77 27.97
C TRP A 259 -14.10 -19.67 28.50
N LEU A 260 -14.43 -18.67 27.69
CA LEU A 260 -15.37 -17.60 28.07
C LEU A 260 -16.77 -18.12 28.37
N ARG A 261 -17.22 -19.13 27.61
CA ARG A 261 -18.54 -19.77 27.77
C ARG A 261 -18.56 -20.84 28.85
N ALA A 262 -17.41 -21.26 29.38
CA ALA A 262 -17.34 -22.22 30.46
C ALA A 262 -17.95 -21.63 31.75
N PRO A 263 -18.75 -22.40 32.51
CA PRO A 263 -19.28 -21.94 33.78
C PRO A 263 -18.13 -21.64 34.73
N LYS A 264 -18.02 -20.38 35.18
CA LYS A 264 -17.06 -20.01 36.20
C LYS A 264 -17.47 -20.70 37.50
N ALA A 265 -16.62 -21.57 38.03
CA ALA A 265 -16.83 -22.16 39.33
C ALA A 265 -16.81 -21.04 40.39
N GLU A 266 -17.93 -20.84 41.07
CA GLU A 266 -18.03 -20.05 42.31
C GLU A 266 -17.40 -20.80 43.49
#